data_AF-A0A6C7Q2R3-F1
#
_entry.id   AF-A0A6C7Q2R3-F1
#
_cell.length_a   1.000
_cell.length_b   1.000
_cell.length_c   1.000
_cell.angle_alpha   90.00
_cell.angle_beta   90.00
_cell.angle_gamma   90.00
#
_symmetry.space_group_name_H-M   'P 1'
#
loop_
_entity.id
_entity.type
_entity.pdbx_description
1 polymer ?
#
loop_
_entity_poly.entity_id
_entity_poly.type
_entity_poly.pdbx_seq_one_letter_code
_entity_poly.pdbx_strand_id
1 'polypeptide(L)'
;FFTTLICENLYFKNLNLPFFYANSFAKIISFLKEKSQKIIFDFNKIDDFKIYFIDDKFEITPFGSSSQAFIVSNNQNTFEFWKEKFKNIKDFKIASKNSLFCDFSYNQLSDLRKLKNFKYCLILENYDIFEQEFENKENQTPSLF
;
A
#
# COMPACT_ATOMS: atom_id res chain seq x y z
N PHE A 1 2.73 7.36 -1.96
CA PHE A 1 2.47 6.47 -0.82
C PHE A 1 2.52 7.21 0.49
N PHE A 2 3.45 8.15 0.66
CA PHE A 2 3.36 9.15 1.72
C PHE A 2 2.72 10.43 1.20
N THR A 3 1.97 11.11 2.06
CA THR A 3 1.42 12.43 1.77
C THR A 3 1.98 13.44 2.75
N THR A 4 2.49 14.54 2.19
CA THR A 4 2.78 15.74 2.94
C THR A 4 1.77 16.79 2.51
N LEU A 5 1.08 17.41 3.48
CA LEU A 5 0.02 18.36 3.20
C LEU A 5 0.06 19.54 4.18
N ILE A 6 -0.31 20.71 3.68
CA ILE A 6 -0.58 21.90 4.48
C ILE A 6 -2.10 22.04 4.56
N CYS A 7 -2.63 22.14 5.76
CA CYS A 7 -4.06 22.35 5.99
C CYS A 7 -4.23 23.28 7.17
N GLU A 8 -4.99 24.38 7.00
CA GLU A 8 -5.31 25.30 8.10
C GLU A 8 -4.08 25.89 8.84
N ASN A 9 -2.98 26.13 8.10
CA ASN A 9 -1.65 26.52 8.58
C ASN A 9 -0.93 25.47 9.45
N LEU A 10 -1.45 24.24 9.51
CA LEU A 10 -0.78 23.09 10.09
C LEU A 10 -0.05 22.31 9.00
N TYR A 11 1.19 21.94 9.28
CA TYR A 11 2.03 21.16 8.39
C TYR A 11 2.09 19.70 8.83
N PHE A 12 1.52 18.82 8.03
CA PHE A 12 1.56 17.38 8.26
C PHE A 12 2.55 16.75 7.30
N LYS A 13 3.59 16.11 7.83
CA LYS A 13 4.70 15.56 7.06
C LYS A 13 4.69 14.04 7.12
N ASN A 14 5.01 13.40 6.00
CA ASN A 14 5.19 11.96 5.88
C ASN A 14 4.03 11.12 6.44
N LEU A 15 2.79 11.57 6.23
CA LEU A 15 1.63 10.77 6.63
C LEU A 15 1.65 9.47 5.82
N ASN A 16 1.50 8.32 6.47
CA ASN A 16 1.28 7.04 5.81
C ASN A 16 -0.16 6.93 5.28
N LEU A 17 -0.57 7.98 4.58
CA LEU A 17 -1.87 8.11 3.95
C LEU A 17 -1.62 8.36 2.47
N PRO A 18 -2.28 7.62 1.59
CA PRO A 18 -2.31 7.97 0.17
C PRO A 18 -2.91 9.35 -0.09
N PHE A 19 -2.47 9.98 -1.18
CA PHE A 19 -2.86 11.35 -1.53
C PHE A 19 -4.37 11.56 -1.65
N PHE A 20 -5.13 10.53 -2.03
CA PHE A 20 -6.58 10.64 -2.20
C PHE A 20 -7.34 10.80 -0.87
N TYR A 21 -6.71 10.53 0.28
CA TYR A 21 -7.26 10.87 1.59
C TYR A 21 -7.08 12.34 1.97
N ALA A 22 -6.19 13.09 1.29
CA ALA A 22 -5.83 14.45 1.69
C ALA A 22 -7.03 15.39 1.76
N ASN A 23 -7.98 15.28 0.82
CA ASN A 23 -9.19 16.12 0.83
C ASN A 23 -10.11 15.79 2.02
N SER A 24 -10.37 14.51 2.27
CA SER A 24 -11.17 14.07 3.42
C SER A 24 -10.51 14.48 4.74
N PHE A 25 -9.20 14.31 4.83
CA PHE A 25 -8.40 14.74 5.97
C PHE A 25 -8.55 16.25 6.20
N ALA A 26 -8.37 17.07 5.16
CA ALA A 26 -8.52 18.53 5.28
C ALA A 26 -9.91 18.96 5.76
N LYS A 27 -10.97 18.30 5.30
CA LYS A 27 -12.35 18.55 5.77
C LYS A 27 -12.52 18.23 7.25
N ILE A 28 -11.94 17.13 7.73
CA ILE A 28 -11.97 16.75 9.15
C ILE A 28 -11.22 17.80 9.98
N ILE A 29 -10.04 18.25 9.53
CA ILE A 29 -9.27 19.29 10.22
C ILE A 29 -10.08 20.58 10.35
N SER A 30 -10.68 21.05 9.25
CA SER A 30 -11.51 22.25 9.24
C SER A 30 -12.64 22.15 10.27
N PHE A 31 -13.37 21.02 10.27
CA PHE A 31 -14.46 20.77 11.20
C PHE A 31 -14.00 20.77 12.67
N LEU A 32 -12.89 20.10 12.98
CA LEU A 32 -12.38 20.04 14.36
C LEU A 32 -11.91 21.42 14.85
N LYS A 33 -11.32 22.23 13.96
CA LYS A 33 -10.88 23.59 14.25
C LYS A 33 -12.08 24.52 14.50
N GLU A 34 -13.14 24.43 13.69
CA GLU A 34 -14.40 25.16 13.92
C GLU A 34 -15.00 24.87 15.30
N LYS A 35 -14.84 23.64 15.80
CA LYS A 35 -15.33 23.22 17.11
C LYS A 35 -14.34 23.47 18.25
N SER A 36 -13.22 24.15 17.99
CA SER A 36 -12.15 24.40 18.97
C SER A 36 -11.66 23.12 19.67
N GLN A 37 -11.68 22.00 18.97
CA GLN A 37 -11.25 20.72 19.51
C GLN A 37 -9.72 20.59 19.42
N LYS A 38 -9.11 20.01 20.44
CA LYS A 38 -7.69 19.64 20.39
C LYS A 38 -7.52 18.49 19.39
N ILE A 39 -6.66 18.70 18.41
CA ILE A 39 -6.38 17.71 17.37
C ILE A 39 -5.12 16.93 17.75
N ILE A 40 -5.25 15.62 17.96
CA ILE A 40 -4.13 14.68 18.15
C ILE A 40 -4.39 13.51 17.20
N PHE A 41 -3.42 13.19 16.35
CA PHE A 41 -3.49 12.03 15.47
C PHE A 41 -2.47 10.99 15.87
N ASP A 42 -2.89 9.72 15.84
CA ASP A 42 -2.02 8.56 15.89
C ASP A 42 -2.14 7.83 14.54
N PHE A 43 -1.25 8.17 13.61
CA PHE A 43 -1.27 7.61 12.25
C PHE A 43 -0.86 6.14 12.22
N ASN A 44 -0.21 5.62 13.27
CA ASN A 44 0.13 4.19 13.36
C ASN A 44 -1.11 3.29 13.37
N LYS A 45 -2.29 3.84 13.70
CA LYS A 45 -3.57 3.12 13.67
C LYS A 45 -4.24 3.11 12.30
N ILE A 46 -3.65 3.76 11.30
CA ILE A 46 -4.22 3.89 9.95
C ILE A 46 -3.44 3.03 8.93
N ASP A 47 -2.53 2.17 9.40
CA ASP A 47 -1.80 1.19 8.59
C ASP A 47 -2.70 -0.01 8.23
N ASP A 48 -3.67 0.20 7.35
CA ASP A 48 -4.53 -0.85 6.82
C ASP A 48 -4.01 -1.46 5.50
N PHE A 49 -2.80 -1.08 5.08
CA PHE A 49 -2.08 -1.63 3.95
C PHE A 49 -0.56 -1.54 4.15
N LYS A 50 0.19 -2.37 3.43
CA LYS A 50 1.64 -2.27 3.27
C LYS A 50 2.01 -2.20 1.80
N ILE A 51 3.16 -1.62 1.50
CA ILE A 51 3.68 -1.52 0.13
C ILE A 51 5.03 -2.19 0.07
N TYR A 52 5.17 -3.11 -0.87
CA TYR A 52 6.41 -3.83 -1.12
C TYR A 52 6.88 -3.54 -2.52
N PHE A 53 8.04 -2.88 -2.63
CA PHE A 53 8.72 -2.77 -3.91
C PHE A 53 9.35 -4.11 -4.23
N ILE A 54 9.25 -4.51 -5.50
CA ILE A 54 9.74 -5.81 -5.96
C ILE A 54 10.71 -5.62 -7.13
N ASP A 55 11.80 -6.35 -7.15
CA ASP A 55 12.74 -6.34 -8.27
C ASP A 55 12.31 -7.29 -9.41
N ASP A 56 13.15 -7.41 -10.44
CA ASP A 56 12.91 -8.28 -11.59
C ASP A 56 12.88 -9.78 -11.24
N LYS A 57 13.39 -10.17 -10.07
CA LYS A 57 13.31 -11.53 -9.52
C LYS A 57 12.05 -11.74 -8.67
N PHE A 58 11.21 -10.70 -8.52
CA PHE A 58 10.09 -10.67 -7.58
C PHE A 58 10.53 -10.84 -6.13
N GLU A 59 11.63 -10.21 -5.75
CA GLU A 59 12.09 -10.13 -4.36
C GLU A 59 11.82 -8.75 -3.78
N ILE A 60 11.40 -8.70 -2.51
CA ILE A 60 11.17 -7.46 -1.79
C ILE A 60 12.48 -6.68 -1.71
N THR A 61 12.42 -5.41 -2.11
CA THR A 61 13.56 -4.51 -2.19
C THR A 61 13.24 -3.18 -1.48
N PRO A 62 14.25 -2.37 -1.09
CA PRO A 62 14.01 -1.13 -0.37
C PRO A 62 13.06 -0.16 -1.09
N PHE A 63 12.47 0.76 -0.33
CA PHE A 63 11.54 1.74 -0.88
C PHE A 63 12.16 2.53 -2.05
N GLY A 64 11.49 2.53 -3.20
CA GLY A 64 11.88 3.31 -4.38
C GLY A 64 13.05 2.73 -5.20
N SER A 65 13.60 1.56 -4.84
CA SER A 65 14.64 0.89 -5.64
C SER A 65 14.09 0.21 -6.89
N SER A 66 12.77 0.01 -6.98
CA SER A 66 12.09 -0.56 -8.14
C SER A 66 10.96 0.33 -8.66
N SER A 67 10.62 0.13 -9.94
CA SER A 67 9.46 0.74 -10.57
C SER A 67 8.15 0.00 -10.30
N GLN A 68 8.22 -1.24 -9.80
CA GLN A 68 7.09 -2.10 -9.51
C GLN A 68 6.87 -2.26 -8.01
N ALA A 69 5.61 -2.25 -7.58
CA ALA A 69 5.26 -2.51 -6.20
C ALA A 69 3.93 -3.27 -6.06
N PHE A 70 3.86 -4.15 -5.06
CA PHE A 70 2.62 -4.67 -4.53
C PHE A 70 2.09 -3.76 -3.44
N ILE A 71 0.80 -3.50 -3.49
CA ILE A 71 0.03 -2.89 -2.41
C ILE A 71 -0.75 -4.03 -1.78
N VAL A 72 -0.39 -4.42 -0.57
CA VAL A 72 -1.01 -5.52 0.15
C VAL A 72 -1.95 -4.93 1.19
N SER A 73 -3.21 -5.31 1.13
CA SER A 73 -4.17 -5.07 2.21
C SER A 73 -4.48 -6.41 2.87
N ASN A 74 -4.59 -6.43 4.20
CA ASN A 74 -5.12 -7.60 4.92
C ASN A 74 -6.61 -7.44 5.28
N ASN A 75 -7.25 -6.36 4.81
CA ASN A 75 -8.64 -6.02 5.09
C ASN A 75 -9.46 -5.89 3.80
N GLN A 76 -10.61 -6.57 3.73
CA GLN A 76 -11.48 -6.55 2.56
C GLN A 76 -12.04 -5.16 2.24
N ASN A 77 -12.43 -4.38 3.25
CA ASN A 77 -13.02 -3.06 3.06
C ASN A 77 -11.99 -2.09 2.48
N THR A 78 -10.76 -2.14 3.00
CA THR A 78 -9.63 -1.37 2.48
C THR A 78 -9.32 -1.79 1.05
N PHE A 79 -9.28 -3.09 0.78
CA PHE A 79 -9.02 -3.62 -0.57
C PHE A 79 -10.05 -3.10 -1.60
N GLU A 80 -11.35 -3.22 -1.32
CA GLU A 80 -12.39 -2.73 -2.24
C GLU A 80 -12.35 -1.19 -2.38
N PHE A 81 -12.09 -0.46 -1.29
CA PHE A 81 -11.96 0.99 -1.36
C PHE A 81 -10.82 1.44 -2.26
N TRP A 82 -9.65 0.82 -2.13
CA TRP A 82 -8.47 1.11 -2.94
C TRP A 82 -8.69 0.73 -4.40
N LYS A 83 -9.27 -0.43 -4.65
CA LYS A 83 -9.66 -0.91 -5.98
C LYS A 83 -10.50 0.14 -6.72
N GLU A 84 -11.52 0.70 -6.08
CA GLU A 84 -12.36 1.74 -6.67
C GLU A 84 -11.61 3.08 -6.85
N LYS A 85 -10.81 3.49 -5.87
CA LYS A 85 -10.04 4.76 -5.96
C LYS A 85 -8.99 4.76 -7.06
N PHE A 86 -8.42 3.60 -7.37
CA PHE A 86 -7.29 3.47 -8.29
C PHE A 86 -7.62 2.89 -9.66
N LYS A 87 -8.89 2.59 -9.93
CA LYS A 87 -9.38 2.00 -11.19
C LYS A 87 -8.88 2.70 -12.46
N ASN A 88 -8.63 4.00 -12.41
CA ASN A 88 -8.20 4.81 -13.56
C ASN A 88 -6.71 5.17 -13.56
N ILE A 89 -5.91 4.66 -12.63
CA ILE A 89 -4.47 4.90 -12.63
C ILE A 89 -3.80 3.99 -13.66
N LYS A 90 -2.99 4.60 -14.53
CA LYS A 90 -2.21 3.88 -15.54
C LYS A 90 -1.32 2.83 -14.88
N ASP A 91 -1.31 1.63 -15.47
CA ASP A 91 -0.50 0.47 -15.03
C ASP A 91 -0.79 0.00 -13.60
N PHE A 92 -1.93 0.41 -13.03
CA PHE A 92 -2.49 -0.16 -11.81
C PHE A 92 -3.26 -1.44 -12.15
N LYS A 93 -3.01 -2.50 -11.39
CA LYS A 93 -3.58 -3.83 -11.60
C LYS A 93 -4.12 -4.40 -10.29
N ILE A 94 -5.13 -5.26 -10.40
CA ILE A 94 -5.72 -5.96 -9.27
C ILE A 94 -5.42 -7.44 -9.43
N ALA A 95 -4.78 -8.03 -8.43
CA ALA A 95 -4.61 -9.48 -8.33
C ALA A 95 -5.60 -10.05 -7.30
N SER A 96 -6.22 -11.17 -7.61
CA SER A 96 -7.16 -11.82 -6.69
C SER A 96 -7.08 -13.34 -6.76
N LYS A 97 -7.07 -13.96 -5.58
CA LYS A 97 -6.96 -15.40 -5.44
C LYS A 97 -8.22 -16.08 -5.97
N ASN A 98 -8.06 -17.04 -6.88
CA ASN A 98 -9.17 -17.83 -7.45
C ASN A 98 -10.34 -17.00 -8.01
N SER A 99 -10.10 -15.77 -8.47
CA SER A 99 -11.14 -14.87 -8.97
C SER A 99 -10.93 -14.56 -10.45
N LEU A 100 -12.03 -14.56 -11.22
CA LEU A 100 -12.03 -14.14 -12.63
C LEU A 100 -12.33 -12.65 -12.79
N PHE A 101 -12.72 -11.96 -11.72
CA PHE A 101 -13.11 -10.54 -11.74
C PHE A 101 -11.95 -9.63 -11.30
N CYS A 102 -10.77 -9.82 -11.88
CA CYS A 102 -9.56 -9.06 -11.60
C CYS A 102 -8.66 -9.01 -12.84
N ASP A 103 -7.60 -8.20 -12.81
CA ASP A 103 -6.60 -8.20 -13.89
C ASP A 103 -5.76 -9.48 -13.89
N PHE A 104 -5.46 -10.01 -12.69
CA PHE A 104 -4.60 -11.17 -12.50
C PHE A 104 -5.20 -12.16 -11.50
N SER A 105 -5.57 -13.34 -11.99
CA SER A 105 -5.96 -14.45 -11.12
C SER A 105 -4.74 -15.27 -10.71
N TYR A 106 -4.70 -15.73 -9.46
CA TYR A 106 -3.65 -16.60 -8.96
C TYR A 106 -4.22 -17.65 -8.00
N ASN A 107 -3.57 -18.81 -7.90
CA ASN A 107 -4.00 -19.89 -6.99
C ASN A 107 -3.15 -19.89 -5.71
N GLN A 108 -1.86 -19.60 -5.86
CA GLN A 108 -0.87 -19.48 -4.79
C GLN A 108 0.00 -18.24 -5.03
N LEU A 109 0.60 -17.68 -3.98
CA LEU A 109 1.36 -16.42 -4.11
C LEU A 109 2.53 -16.53 -5.08
N SER A 110 3.19 -17.68 -5.15
CA SER A 110 4.28 -17.92 -6.11
C SER A 110 3.86 -17.74 -7.58
N ASP A 111 2.57 -17.84 -7.91
CA ASP A 111 2.07 -17.54 -9.26
C ASP A 111 2.21 -16.05 -9.61
N LEU A 112 2.26 -15.15 -8.62
CA LEU A 112 2.43 -13.71 -8.85
C LEU A 112 3.78 -13.38 -9.49
N ARG A 113 4.79 -14.26 -9.39
CA ARG A 113 6.09 -14.11 -10.07
C ARG A 113 5.99 -14.11 -11.60
N LYS A 114 4.86 -14.55 -12.13
CA LYS A 114 4.58 -14.61 -13.58
C LYS A 114 3.92 -13.31 -14.08
N LEU A 115 3.55 -12.40 -13.19
CA LEU A 115 2.90 -11.15 -13.56
C LEU A 115 3.85 -10.25 -14.37
N LYS A 116 3.29 -9.54 -15.34
CA LYS A 116 4.02 -8.60 -16.19
C LYS A 116 3.16 -7.37 -16.43
N ASN A 117 3.79 -6.28 -16.89
CA ASN A 117 3.09 -5.08 -17.34
C ASN A 117 2.22 -4.41 -16.26
N PHE A 118 2.77 -4.26 -15.06
CA PHE A 118 2.15 -3.44 -14.01
C PHE A 118 3.21 -2.54 -13.38
N LYS A 119 2.75 -1.40 -12.88
CA LYS A 119 3.52 -0.52 -12.00
C LYS A 119 3.13 -0.75 -10.55
N TYR A 120 1.83 -0.89 -10.31
CA TYR A 120 1.28 -1.16 -8.99
C TYR A 120 0.28 -2.30 -9.07
N CYS A 121 0.39 -3.28 -8.18
CA CYS A 121 -0.55 -4.39 -8.10
C CYS A 121 -1.18 -4.45 -6.70
N LEU A 122 -2.49 -4.27 -6.62
CA LEU A 122 -3.25 -4.41 -5.37
C LEU A 122 -3.63 -5.87 -5.16
N ILE A 123 -3.39 -6.36 -3.94
CA ILE A 123 -3.69 -7.73 -3.51
C ILE A 123 -4.27 -7.73 -2.10
N LEU A 124 -5.23 -8.62 -1.86
CA LEU A 124 -5.74 -8.95 -0.53
C LEU A 124 -5.00 -10.18 -0.02
N GLU A 125 -4.15 -10.02 0.99
CA GLU A 125 -3.36 -11.12 1.57
C GLU A 125 -2.89 -10.77 2.98
N ASN A 126 -2.53 -11.80 3.76
CA ASN A 126 -1.81 -11.61 5.01
C ASN A 126 -0.37 -11.11 4.76
N TYR A 127 0.07 -10.12 5.54
CA TYR A 127 1.39 -9.51 5.38
C TYR A 127 2.54 -10.49 5.60
N ASP A 128 2.48 -11.31 6.66
CA ASP A 128 3.56 -12.23 7.01
C ASP A 128 3.69 -13.34 5.95
N ILE A 129 2.56 -13.84 5.44
CA ILE A 129 2.54 -14.84 4.35
C ILE A 129 3.13 -14.24 3.06
N PHE A 130 2.77 -13.00 2.74
CA PHE A 130 3.30 -12.31 1.58
C PHE A 130 4.81 -12.06 1.70
N GLU A 131 5.25 -11.54 2.85
CA GLU A 131 6.66 -11.30 3.14
C GLU A 131 7.46 -12.60 3.02
N GLN A 132 7.02 -13.70 3.63
CA GLN A 132 7.70 -15.00 3.54
C GLN A 132 7.88 -15.52 2.11
N GLU A 133 6.91 -15.30 1.22
CA GLU A 133 6.99 -15.76 -0.17
C GLU A 133 8.00 -14.94 -0.99
N PHE A 134 8.08 -13.63 -0.74
CA PHE A 134 8.83 -12.68 -1.59
C PHE A 134 10.07 -12.09 -0.91
N GLU A 135 10.41 -12.49 0.30
CA GLU A 135 11.61 -12.04 1.00
C GLU A 135 12.88 -12.36 0.19
N ASN A 136 13.81 -11.41 0.14
CA ASN A 136 15.11 -11.62 -0.48
C ASN A 136 15.96 -12.53 0.42
N LYS A 137 16.26 -13.73 -0.07
CA LYS A 137 17.02 -14.75 0.69
C LYS A 137 18.52 -14.43 0.82
N GLU A 138 19.07 -13.52 0.03
CA GLU A 138 20.48 -13.10 0.13
C GLU A 138 20.73 -12.19 1.35
N ASN A 139 19.70 -11.53 1.88
CA ASN A 139 19.78 -10.77 3.14
C ASN A 139 19.72 -11.64 4.41
N GLN A 140 19.62 -12.96 4.27
CA GLN A 140 19.75 -13.93 5.36
C GLN A 140 21.22 -14.33 5.58
N THR A 141 22.15 -13.39 5.57
CA THR A 141 23.41 -13.64 6.27
C THR A 141 23.09 -13.53 7.76
N PRO A 142 23.08 -14.63 8.55
CA PRO A 142 23.06 -14.48 9.99
C PRO A 142 24.27 -13.62 10.34
N SER A 143 24.04 -12.49 11.01
CA SER A 143 25.12 -11.76 11.68
C SER A 143 25.74 -12.70 12.69
N LEU A 144 26.77 -13.43 12.27
CA LEU A 144 27.64 -14.20 13.14
C LEU A 144 28.71 -13.28 13.74
N PHE A 145 28.36 -12.04 14.06
CA PHE A 145 29.17 -11.09 14.85
C PHE A 145 28.25 -10.09 15.53
#